data_AF-A0A3D5MW22-F1
#
_entry.id   AF-A0A3D5MW22-F1
#
_cell.length_a   1.000
_cell.length_b   1.000
_cell.length_c   1.000
_cell.angle_alpha   90.00
_cell.angle_beta   90.00
_cell.angle_gamma   90.00
#
_symmetry.space_group_name_H-M   'P 1'
#
loop_
_entity.id
_entity.type
_entity.pdbx_description
1 polymer ?
#
loop_
_entity_poly.entity_id
_entity_poly.type
_entity_poly.pdbx_seq_one_letter_code
_entity_poly.pdbx_strand_id
1 'polypeptide(L)'
;MNKKKLFYVVSIVFIVIFIGWSIFPYIFTSSNLISKNNYKYEYYEIDIYKLHSHEDAIGITKDESNRMNGFIKAIDNLKVKRTTRPEDEFHNDIYDIDFTATYKGKDNILCTKEVFSITLYKDNVIGFREGSTGKQKFYKIQDDKFNIEDFINNFK
;
A
#
# COMPACT_ATOMS: atom_id res chain seq x y z
N MET A 1 -10.51 -35.04 38.84
CA MET A 1 -9.65 -33.92 38.41
C MET A 1 -10.22 -32.62 39.01
N ASN A 2 -9.44 -31.89 39.81
CA ASN A 2 -9.95 -30.78 40.62
C ASN A 2 -10.37 -29.58 39.74
N LYS A 3 -11.62 -29.10 39.86
CA LYS A 3 -12.18 -27.99 39.04
C LYS A 3 -11.27 -26.74 38.99
N LYS A 4 -10.52 -26.48 40.06
CA LYS A 4 -9.54 -25.38 40.16
C LYS A 4 -8.33 -25.54 39.21
N LYS A 5 -7.85 -26.76 38.96
CA LYS A 5 -6.76 -27.02 38.00
C LYS A 5 -7.22 -26.81 36.54
N LEU A 6 -8.47 -27.17 36.23
CA LEU A 6 -9.05 -26.95 34.91
C LEU A 6 -9.16 -25.45 34.58
N PHE A 7 -9.60 -24.64 35.55
CA PHE A 7 -9.71 -23.19 35.40
C PHE A 7 -8.37 -22.50 35.14
N TYR A 8 -7.31 -22.96 35.82
CA TYR A 8 -5.95 -22.43 35.63
C TYR A 8 -5.40 -22.74 34.24
N VAL A 9 -5.57 -23.97 33.76
CA VAL A 9 -5.12 -24.37 32.41
C VAL A 9 -5.85 -23.59 31.33
N VAL A 10 -7.18 -23.42 31.46
CA VAL A 10 -7.97 -22.62 30.51
C VAL A 10 -7.53 -21.15 30.50
N SER A 11 -7.26 -20.56 31.67
CA SER A 11 -6.84 -19.16 31.78
C SER A 11 -5.48 -18.91 31.14
N ILE A 12 -4.51 -19.82 31.33
CA ILE A 12 -3.19 -19.73 30.70
C ILE A 12 -3.32 -19.84 29.17
N VAL A 13 -4.15 -20.75 28.67
CA VAL A 13 -4.40 -20.90 27.22
C VAL A 13 -4.99 -19.61 26.64
N PHE A 14 -5.95 -18.96 27.31
CA PHE A 14 -6.49 -17.68 26.86
C PHE A 14 -5.44 -16.56 26.83
N ILE A 15 -4.55 -16.49 27.82
CA ILE A 15 -3.48 -15.49 27.85
C ILE A 15 -2.49 -15.72 26.69
N VAL A 16 -2.08 -16.97 26.44
CA VAL A 16 -1.17 -17.30 25.34
C VAL A 16 -1.82 -17.04 23.97
N ILE A 17 -3.12 -17.31 23.81
CA ILE A 17 -3.86 -16.97 22.59
C ILE A 17 -3.97 -15.46 22.41
N PHE A 18 -4.24 -14.70 23.48
CA PHE A 18 -4.38 -13.23 23.42
C PHE A 18 -3.04 -12.52 23.15
N ILE A 19 -1.97 -13.00 23.76
CA ILE A 19 -0.59 -12.56 23.48
C ILE A 19 -0.20 -12.95 22.05
N GLY A 20 -0.50 -14.19 21.64
CA GLY A 20 -0.32 -14.65 20.26
C GLY A 20 -1.07 -13.78 19.25
N TRP A 21 -2.31 -13.38 19.53
CA TRP A 21 -3.09 -12.46 18.71
C TRP A 21 -2.54 -11.02 18.69
N SER A 22 -1.97 -10.54 19.80
CA SER A 22 -1.33 -9.22 19.85
C SER A 22 0.04 -9.19 19.15
N ILE A 23 0.79 -10.31 19.19
CA ILE A 23 2.13 -10.44 18.58
C ILE A 23 2.04 -10.97 17.13
N PHE A 24 0.94 -11.58 16.71
CA PHE A 24 0.56 -11.80 15.31
C PHE A 24 -0.49 -10.78 14.85
N PRO A 25 -0.11 -9.50 14.70
CA PRO A 25 -0.98 -8.52 14.10
C PRO A 25 -1.01 -8.82 12.61
N TYR A 26 -1.97 -9.63 12.15
CA TYR A 26 -2.29 -9.92 10.75
C TYR A 26 -1.24 -9.41 9.78
N ILE A 27 -0.12 -10.14 9.66
CA ILE A 27 0.86 -9.90 8.62
C ILE A 27 0.16 -10.30 7.34
N PHE A 28 -0.52 -9.35 6.72
CA PHE A 28 -0.99 -9.52 5.38
C PHE A 28 0.27 -9.48 4.52
N THR A 29 0.73 -10.66 4.07
CA THR A 29 1.41 -10.70 2.77
C THR A 29 0.47 -9.97 1.83
N SER A 30 0.93 -8.82 1.33
CA SER A 30 0.16 -7.78 0.66
C SER A 30 -0.36 -8.18 -0.70
N SER A 31 -0.62 -9.46 -0.96
CA SER A 31 -1.41 -9.87 -2.11
C SER A 31 -2.82 -9.29 -1.94
N ASN A 32 -3.03 -7.98 -2.00
CA ASN A 32 -2.94 -7.23 -3.24
C ASN A 32 -3.32 -5.77 -2.89
N LEU A 33 -2.41 -4.90 -2.41
CA LEU A 33 -2.79 -3.53 -2.02
C LEU A 33 -3.48 -2.79 -3.19
N ILE A 34 -3.00 -3.06 -4.40
CA ILE A 34 -3.55 -2.59 -5.67
C ILE A 34 -4.54 -3.63 -6.22
N SER A 35 -4.08 -4.88 -6.44
CA SER A 35 -4.91 -5.86 -7.16
C SER A 35 -6.12 -6.43 -6.35
N LYS A 36 -6.24 -6.21 -5.02
CA LYS A 36 -7.32 -6.74 -4.17
C LYS A 36 -8.59 -5.94 -4.35
N ASN A 37 -8.44 -4.68 -4.72
CA ASN A 37 -9.56 -3.79 -4.92
C ASN A 37 -10.34 -4.13 -6.20
N ASN A 38 -9.91 -5.17 -6.94
CA ASN A 38 -10.64 -5.83 -8.03
C ASN A 38 -11.12 -4.82 -9.08
N TYR A 39 -10.29 -3.82 -9.29
CA TYR A 39 -10.53 -2.75 -10.21
C TYR A 39 -10.47 -3.29 -11.64
N LYS A 40 -11.59 -3.24 -12.36
CA LYS A 40 -11.63 -3.53 -13.81
C LYS A 40 -11.08 -2.33 -14.58
N TYR A 41 -9.80 -2.04 -14.39
CA TYR A 41 -9.11 -0.92 -15.02
C TYR A 41 -7.98 -1.43 -15.91
N GLU A 42 -7.85 -0.79 -17.08
CA GLU A 42 -6.63 -0.85 -17.88
C GLU A 42 -5.82 0.38 -17.50
N TYR A 43 -4.71 0.17 -16.79
CA TYR A 43 -3.82 1.26 -16.38
C TYR A 43 -3.20 1.91 -17.62
N TYR A 44 -3.27 3.23 -17.65
CA TYR A 44 -2.78 4.05 -18.73
C TYR A 44 -1.41 4.65 -18.39
N GLU A 45 -1.27 5.09 -17.14
CA GLU A 45 -0.12 5.84 -16.67
C GLU A 45 0.01 5.71 -15.15
N ILE A 46 1.25 5.66 -14.67
CA ILE A 46 1.61 5.80 -13.27
C ILE A 46 2.56 6.98 -13.18
N ASP A 47 2.18 8.01 -12.43
CA ASP A 47 3.01 9.18 -12.19
C ASP A 47 3.60 9.11 -10.79
N ILE A 48 4.92 9.26 -10.67
CA ILE A 48 5.63 9.24 -9.40
C ILE A 48 6.25 10.61 -9.17
N TYR A 49 5.76 11.30 -8.13
CA TYR A 49 6.20 12.64 -7.74
C TYR A 49 7.03 12.56 -6.46
N LYS A 50 8.21 13.17 -6.46
CA LYS A 50 8.97 13.36 -5.22
C LYS A 50 8.55 14.69 -4.59
N LEU A 51 7.83 14.60 -3.48
CA LEU A 51 7.31 15.77 -2.77
C LEU A 51 8.48 16.62 -2.24
N HIS A 52 8.34 17.94 -2.34
CA HIS A 52 9.37 18.94 -1.96
C HIS A 52 10.67 18.89 -2.76
N SER A 53 10.74 18.15 -3.86
CA SER A 53 11.83 18.24 -4.83
C SER A 53 11.44 19.10 -6.02
N HIS A 54 12.43 19.61 -6.75
CA HIS A 54 12.24 20.21 -8.07
C HIS A 54 12.56 19.19 -9.19
N GLU A 55 12.58 17.90 -8.87
CA GLU A 55 12.77 16.85 -9.89
C GLU A 55 11.47 16.66 -10.69
N ASP A 56 11.63 16.36 -11.98
CA ASP A 56 10.52 15.98 -12.85
C ASP A 56 9.87 14.68 -12.36
N ALA A 57 8.57 14.57 -12.57
CA ALA A 57 7.82 13.35 -12.28
C ALA A 57 8.34 12.18 -13.13
N ILE A 58 8.41 10.99 -12.54
CA ILE A 58 8.71 9.77 -13.28
C ILE A 58 7.37 9.23 -13.78
N GLY A 59 7.14 9.29 -15.08
CA GLY A 59 5.98 8.69 -15.73
C GLY A 59 6.29 7.28 -16.21
N ILE A 60 5.42 6.32 -15.89
CA ILE A 60 5.41 4.97 -16.47
C ILE A 60 4.12 4.84 -17.28
N THR A 61 4.25 4.72 -18.60
CA THR A 61 3.07 4.70 -19.49
C THR A 61 2.67 3.28 -19.87
N LYS A 62 1.46 3.12 -20.44
CA LYS A 62 0.94 1.84 -20.96
C LYS A 62 1.86 1.16 -21.97
N ASP A 63 2.65 1.93 -22.73
CA ASP A 63 3.58 1.41 -23.72
C ASP A 63 4.75 0.67 -23.05
N GLU A 64 5.00 0.98 -21.77
CA GLU A 64 5.97 0.31 -20.90
C GLU A 64 5.31 -0.76 -19.99
N SER A 65 4.35 -1.50 -20.53
CA SER A 65 3.54 -2.50 -19.80
C SER A 65 4.35 -3.44 -18.88
N ASN A 66 5.56 -3.86 -19.27
CA ASN A 66 6.43 -4.69 -18.41
C ASN A 66 6.90 -3.95 -17.15
N ARG A 67 7.30 -2.69 -17.29
CA ARG A 67 7.73 -1.82 -16.17
C ARG A 67 6.55 -1.49 -15.26
N MET A 68 5.40 -1.15 -15.86
CA MET A 68 4.16 -0.89 -15.13
C MET A 68 3.69 -2.10 -14.33
N ASN A 69 3.61 -3.28 -14.96
CA ASN A 69 3.25 -4.53 -14.28
C ASN A 69 4.27 -4.93 -13.21
N GLY A 70 5.56 -4.70 -13.48
CA GLY A 70 6.65 -4.91 -12.53
C GLY A 70 6.49 -4.04 -11.28
N PHE A 71 6.19 -2.75 -11.46
CA PHE A 71 5.98 -1.79 -10.38
C PHE A 71 4.76 -2.17 -9.53
N ILE A 72 3.61 -2.44 -10.17
CA ILE A 72 2.39 -2.89 -9.48
C ILE A 72 2.65 -4.16 -8.67
N LYS A 73 3.32 -5.14 -9.29
CA LYS A 73 3.65 -6.40 -8.64
C LYS A 73 4.63 -6.19 -7.47
N ALA A 74 5.57 -5.26 -7.59
CA ALA A 74 6.50 -4.95 -6.51
C ALA A 74 5.77 -4.36 -5.30
N ILE A 75 4.84 -3.42 -5.50
CA ILE A 75 3.96 -2.90 -4.44
C ILE A 75 3.10 -4.01 -3.83
N ASP A 76 2.45 -4.83 -4.67
CA ASP A 76 1.61 -5.94 -4.20
C ASP A 76 2.39 -7.04 -3.48
N ASN A 77 3.72 -7.09 -3.57
CA ASN A 77 4.54 -8.03 -2.82
C ASN A 77 5.05 -7.49 -1.47
N LEU A 78 4.89 -6.19 -1.19
CA LEU A 78 5.34 -5.55 0.06
C LEU A 78 4.57 -6.06 1.27
N LYS A 79 5.17 -6.89 2.13
CA LYS A 79 4.50 -7.27 3.39
C LYS A 79 4.17 -6.03 4.22
N VAL A 80 2.88 -5.78 4.45
CA VAL A 80 2.42 -4.61 5.18
C VAL A 80 1.48 -4.98 6.33
N LYS A 81 1.43 -4.10 7.33
CA LYS A 81 0.53 -4.18 8.47
C LYS A 81 -0.25 -2.87 8.58
N ARG A 82 -1.55 -2.96 8.88
CA ARG A 82 -2.37 -1.75 9.10
C ARG A 82 -1.80 -0.92 10.26
N THR A 83 -1.69 0.38 10.04
CA THR A 83 -1.19 1.34 11.03
C THR A 83 -2.08 2.57 11.06
N THR A 84 -1.82 3.46 12.01
CA THR A 84 -2.38 4.81 12.01
C THR A 84 -1.57 5.73 11.10
N ARG A 85 -2.19 6.87 10.77
CA ARG A 85 -1.54 7.97 10.07
C ARG A 85 -0.25 8.38 10.82
N PRO A 86 0.88 8.61 10.13
CA PRO A 86 2.07 9.17 10.76
C PRO A 86 1.78 10.59 11.26
N GLU A 87 2.37 10.97 12.40
CA GLU A 87 2.01 12.21 13.12
C GLU A 87 2.38 13.50 12.37
N ASP A 88 3.32 13.42 11.43
CA ASP A 88 3.91 14.60 10.79
C ASP A 88 4.00 14.44 9.26
N GLU A 89 2.84 14.21 8.63
CA GLU A 89 2.69 13.97 7.17
C GLU A 89 3.25 15.11 6.30
N PHE A 90 3.00 16.37 6.66
CA PHE A 90 3.42 17.50 5.83
C PHE A 90 4.95 17.61 5.65
N HIS A 91 5.74 16.95 6.51
CA HIS A 91 7.20 16.96 6.47
C HIS A 91 7.83 15.57 6.24
N ASN A 92 7.00 14.52 6.14
CA ASN A 92 7.49 13.15 6.07
C ASN A 92 7.06 12.38 4.82
N ASP A 93 6.28 12.98 3.94
CA ASP A 93 6.00 12.38 2.64
C ASP A 93 7.25 12.46 1.76
N ILE A 94 7.61 11.34 1.13
CA ILE A 94 8.76 11.27 0.23
C ILE A 94 8.27 11.24 -1.21
N TYR A 95 7.27 10.39 -1.49
CA TYR A 95 6.71 10.24 -2.83
C TYR A 95 5.19 10.18 -2.81
N ASP A 96 4.56 10.76 -3.83
CA ASP A 96 3.17 10.50 -4.19
C ASP A 96 3.13 9.79 -5.53
N ILE A 97 2.28 8.77 -5.63
CA ILE A 97 2.20 7.88 -6.79
C ILE A 97 0.75 7.79 -7.25
N ASP A 98 0.46 8.37 -8.40
CA ASP A 98 -0.89 8.43 -8.95
C ASP A 98 -1.07 7.37 -10.04
N PHE A 99 -2.18 6.63 -9.96
CA PHE A 99 -2.52 5.62 -10.95
C PHE A 99 -3.69 6.11 -11.79
N THR A 100 -3.41 6.34 -13.06
CA THR A 100 -4.40 6.76 -14.06
C THR A 100 -4.82 5.56 -14.91
N ALA A 101 -6.13 5.37 -15.05
CA ALA A 101 -6.71 4.32 -15.88
C ALA A 101 -7.59 4.88 -16.98
N THR A 102 -7.71 4.11 -18.06
CA THR A 102 -8.70 4.40 -19.11
C THR A 102 -10.04 3.76 -18.84
N TYR A 103 -11.11 4.46 -19.19
CA TYR A 103 -12.48 3.96 -19.19
C TYR A 103 -13.24 4.45 -20.43
N LYS A 104 -14.26 3.68 -20.85
CA LYS A 104 -15.17 4.13 -21.91
C LYS A 104 -16.23 5.07 -21.31
N GLY A 105 -16.22 6.32 -21.75
CA GLY A 105 -17.22 7.32 -21.38
C GLY A 105 -18.55 7.14 -22.13
N LYS A 106 -19.46 8.07 -21.88
CA LYS A 106 -20.66 8.22 -22.71
C LYS A 106 -20.20 8.55 -24.14
N ASP A 107 -20.82 7.93 -25.14
CA ASP A 107 -20.47 8.07 -26.57
C ASP A 107 -19.23 7.30 -27.05
N ASN A 108 -18.78 6.26 -26.32
CA ASN A 108 -17.62 5.43 -26.66
C ASN A 108 -16.27 6.17 -26.76
N ILE A 109 -16.21 7.41 -26.25
CA ILE A 109 -14.96 8.16 -26.14
C ILE A 109 -14.13 7.55 -25.02
N LEU A 110 -12.84 7.28 -25.29
CA LEU A 110 -11.92 6.77 -24.29
C LEU A 110 -11.44 7.94 -23.41
N CYS A 111 -11.74 7.89 -22.12
CA CYS A 111 -11.34 8.91 -21.15
C CYS A 111 -10.32 8.32 -20.18
N THR A 112 -9.49 9.17 -19.59
CA THR A 112 -8.58 8.81 -18.49
C THR A 112 -9.08 9.40 -17.18
N LYS A 113 -8.78 8.72 -16.07
CA LYS A 113 -9.07 9.18 -14.72
C LYS A 113 -8.08 8.57 -13.75
N GLU A 114 -7.62 9.36 -12.78
CA GLU A 114 -6.95 8.86 -11.58
C GLU A 114 -7.92 7.98 -10.76
N VAL A 115 -7.52 6.73 -10.54
CA VAL A 115 -8.36 5.72 -9.88
C VAL A 115 -7.98 5.51 -8.42
N PHE A 116 -6.71 5.67 -8.07
CA PHE A 116 -6.20 5.68 -6.70
C PHE A 116 -4.80 6.30 -6.68
N SER A 117 -4.37 6.69 -5.48
CA SER A 117 -3.00 7.13 -5.23
C SER A 117 -2.37 6.39 -4.06
N ILE A 118 -1.05 6.32 -4.10
CA ILE A 118 -0.19 5.75 -3.06
C ILE A 118 0.83 6.79 -2.65
N THR A 119 0.78 7.17 -1.38
CA THR A 119 1.77 8.07 -0.78
C THR A 119 2.75 7.24 0.05
N LEU A 120 4.05 7.40 -0.20
CA LEU A 120 5.13 6.78 0.56
C LEU A 120 5.70 7.79 1.56
N TYR A 121 5.54 7.48 2.84
CA TYR A 121 5.99 8.28 3.96
C TYR A 121 7.32 7.74 4.50
N LYS A 122 8.10 8.59 5.16
CA LYS A 122 9.22 8.17 6.01
C LYS A 122 8.78 7.11 7.02
N ASP A 123 9.74 6.35 7.53
CA ASP A 123 9.53 5.17 8.38
C ASP A 123 8.75 4.02 7.72
N ASN A 124 8.82 3.96 6.39
CA ASN A 124 8.27 2.90 5.56
C ASN A 124 6.76 2.72 5.75
N VAL A 125 6.03 3.83 5.77
CA VAL A 125 4.55 3.84 5.83
C VAL A 125 4.00 4.16 4.43
N ILE A 126 2.91 3.49 4.08
CA ILE A 126 2.17 3.62 2.83
C ILE A 126 0.77 4.15 3.17
N GLY A 127 0.40 5.28 2.58
CA GLY A 127 -0.98 5.76 2.54
C GLY A 127 -1.61 5.38 1.21
N PHE A 128 -2.70 4.64 1.25
CA PHE A 128 -3.46 4.25 0.06
C PHE A 128 -4.79 5.03 0.01
N ARG A 129 -5.06 5.71 -1.10
CA ARG A 129 -6.27 6.52 -1.30
C ARG A 129 -7.03 6.05 -2.52
N GLU A 130 -8.32 5.73 -2.37
CA GLU A 130 -9.17 5.39 -3.52
C GLU A 130 -9.76 6.67 -4.15
N GLY A 131 -9.32 6.97 -5.37
CA GLY A 131 -9.61 8.22 -6.09
C GLY A 131 -9.13 9.50 -5.37
N SER A 132 -9.32 10.63 -6.02
CA SER A 132 -8.81 11.93 -5.55
C SER A 132 -9.40 12.41 -4.20
N THR A 133 -10.62 11.98 -3.86
CA THR A 133 -11.32 12.41 -2.62
C THR A 133 -11.44 11.31 -1.55
N GLY A 134 -10.79 10.16 -1.76
CA GLY A 134 -10.85 9.05 -0.81
C GLY A 134 -10.20 9.38 0.53
N LYS A 135 -10.66 8.72 1.60
CA LYS A 135 -9.90 8.68 2.86
C LYS A 135 -8.71 7.75 2.70
N GLN A 136 -7.53 8.20 3.08
CA GLN A 136 -6.34 7.35 3.09
C GLN A 136 -6.44 6.25 4.15
N LYS A 137 -6.01 5.05 3.76
CA LYS A 137 -5.77 3.90 4.63
C LYS A 137 -4.26 3.74 4.79
N PHE A 138 -3.78 3.61 6.01
CA PHE A 138 -2.34 3.58 6.30
C PHE A 138 -1.84 2.17 6.63
N TYR A 139 -0.67 1.84 6.09
CA TYR A 139 -0.02 0.55 6.23
C TYR A 139 1.48 0.72 6.45
N LYS A 140 2.07 0.01 7.41
CA LYS A 140 3.52 -0.01 7.64
C LYS A 140 4.14 -1.23 6.97
N ILE A 141 5.16 -1.01 6.15
CA ILE A 141 5.96 -2.08 5.55
C ILE A 141 6.73 -2.80 6.66
N GLN A 142 6.73 -4.12 6.60
CA GLN A 142 7.31 -4.99 7.63
C GLN A 142 8.72 -5.47 7.30
N ASP A 143 9.24 -5.14 6.12
CA ASP A 143 10.61 -5.41 5.74
C ASP A 143 11.52 -4.28 6.25
N ASP A 144 12.33 -4.57 7.26
CA ASP A 144 13.26 -3.62 7.88
C ASP A 144 14.37 -3.16 6.94
N LYS A 145 14.62 -3.90 5.84
CA LYS A 145 15.62 -3.54 4.82
C LYS A 145 15.01 -2.75 3.67
N PHE A 146 13.69 -2.53 3.68
CA PHE A 146 13.04 -1.76 2.63
C PHE A 146 13.51 -0.30 2.66
N ASN A 147 13.90 0.20 1.50
CA ASN A 147 14.29 1.58 1.28
C ASN A 147 13.44 2.16 0.15
N ILE A 148 12.74 3.26 0.43
CA ILE A 148 11.82 3.91 -0.51
C ILE A 148 12.57 4.46 -1.73
N GLU A 149 13.72 5.11 -1.54
CA GLU A 149 14.51 5.69 -2.63
C GLU A 149 15.04 4.60 -3.56
N ASP A 150 15.61 3.52 -3.01
CA ASP A 150 16.09 2.39 -3.81
C ASP A 150 14.93 1.72 -4.55
N PHE A 151 13.77 1.58 -3.89
CA PHE A 151 12.56 1.06 -4.52
C PHE A 151 12.16 1.89 -5.74
N ILE A 152 12.05 3.22 -5.60
CA ILE A 152 11.66 4.11 -6.72
C ILE A 152 12.73 4.13 -7.82
N ASN A 153 14.01 4.19 -7.46
CA ASN A 153 15.11 4.24 -8.43
C ASN A 153 15.22 2.97 -9.29
N ASN A 154 14.79 1.80 -8.78
CA ASN A 154 14.71 0.57 -9.59
C ASN A 154 13.70 0.66 -10.74
N PHE A 155 12.81 1.64 -10.69
CA PHE A 155 11.79 1.91 -11.70
C PHE A 155 11.91 3.32 -12.29
N LYS A 156 13.04 4.03 -12.11
CA LYS A 156 13.39 5.22 -12.91
C LYS A 156 13.91 4.78 -14.28
#